data_AF-A0A5C1B053-F1
#
_entry.id   AF-A0A5C1B053-F1
#
_cell.length_a   1.000
_cell.length_b   1.000
_cell.length_c   1.000
_cell.angle_alpha   90.00
_cell.angle_beta   90.00
_cell.angle_gamma   90.00
#
_symmetry.space_group_name_H-M   'P 1'
#
loop_
_entity.id
_entity.type
_entity.pdbx_description
1 polymer ?
#
loop_
_entity_poly.entity_id
_entity_poly.type
_entity_poly.pdbx_seq_one_letter_code
_entity_poly.pdbx_strand_id
1 'polypeptide(L)'
;MKKTIARALAFVAISAGLAAYVSAQSPDELGSPIYGVKLPEGYRDWKLISVAQENGQNNDIRAILGNEIAIKAYRENMRPFPDGAIIARLAWRYQSSPRNDSVFPAPQSFVAGPPTNVQVSVKDSKRYAETAGWGYGQFENGLPTKNPAVVQSCFACHAKLQKLEANADYVFTDYSH
;
A
#
# COMPACT_ATOMS: atom_id res chain seq x y z
N MET A 1 58.85 -23.43 12.90
CA MET A 1 58.17 -24.73 13.16
C MET A 1 56.81 -24.46 13.79
N LYS A 2 55.80 -25.20 13.31
CA LYS A 2 54.40 -25.35 13.79
C LYS A 2 53.37 -24.28 13.38
N LYS A 3 52.55 -24.73 12.43
CA LYS A 3 51.29 -24.22 11.89
C LYS A 3 50.16 -24.32 12.93
N THR A 4 49.17 -23.44 12.85
CA THR A 4 47.70 -23.65 13.01
C THR A 4 47.00 -22.27 13.08
N ILE A 5 45.81 -21.95 12.58
CA ILE A 5 44.76 -22.55 11.74
C ILE A 5 43.95 -21.36 11.20
N ALA A 6 43.64 -21.36 9.91
CA ALA A 6 42.69 -20.44 9.29
C ALA A 6 41.25 -20.76 9.70
N ARG A 7 40.39 -19.73 9.88
CA ARG A 7 38.93 -19.78 9.62
C ARG A 7 38.26 -18.44 9.99
N ALA A 8 37.84 -17.70 8.96
CA ALA A 8 36.62 -16.89 8.98
C ALA A 8 36.32 -16.39 7.55
N LEU A 9 35.81 -17.30 6.71
CA LEU A 9 35.11 -16.96 5.47
C LEU A 9 33.66 -17.42 5.67
N ALA A 10 32.72 -16.47 5.62
CA ALA A 10 31.37 -16.58 5.05
C ALA A 10 30.37 -15.69 5.81
N PHE A 11 30.25 -14.42 5.41
CA PHE A 11 29.09 -13.58 5.76
C PHE A 11 28.73 -12.62 4.61
N VAL A 12 28.69 -13.11 3.37
CA VAL A 12 28.28 -12.29 2.20
C VAL A 12 27.13 -12.91 1.39
N ALA A 13 26.59 -14.07 1.76
CA ALA A 13 25.62 -14.78 0.91
C ALA A 13 24.13 -14.52 1.21
N ILE A 14 23.75 -13.46 1.94
CA ILE A 14 22.33 -13.20 2.26
C ILE A 14 21.71 -12.13 1.33
N SER A 15 22.49 -11.16 0.85
CA SER A 15 21.96 -10.10 -0.03
C SER A 15 21.63 -10.58 -1.45
N ALA A 16 22.34 -11.59 -1.97
CA ALA A 16 22.08 -12.15 -3.30
C ALA A 16 20.80 -12.99 -3.36
N GLY A 17 20.39 -13.62 -2.25
CA GLY A 17 19.20 -14.49 -2.20
C GLY A 17 17.89 -13.72 -2.33
N LEU A 18 17.82 -12.51 -1.75
CA LEU A 18 16.61 -11.68 -1.82
C LEU A 18 16.39 -11.10 -3.22
N ALA A 19 17.48 -10.64 -3.86
CA ALA A 19 17.42 -10.14 -5.24
C ALA A 19 17.09 -11.26 -6.24
N ALA A 20 17.62 -12.46 -6.04
CA ALA A 20 17.32 -13.62 -6.90
C ALA A 20 15.88 -14.13 -6.73
N TYR A 21 15.30 -14.07 -5.52
CA TYR A 21 13.92 -14.49 -5.29
C TYR A 21 12.90 -13.61 -6.02
N VAL A 22 13.14 -12.29 -6.05
CA VAL A 22 12.31 -11.34 -6.80
C VAL A 22 12.45 -11.55 -8.32
N SER A 23 13.66 -11.87 -8.81
CA SER A 23 13.91 -12.14 -10.23
C SER A 23 13.31 -13.46 -10.74
N ALA A 24 12.94 -14.40 -9.85
CA ALA A 24 12.42 -15.71 -10.23
C ALA A 24 10.89 -15.75 -10.36
N GLN A 25 10.18 -14.71 -9.95
CA GLN A 25 8.72 -14.63 -10.07
C GLN A 25 8.33 -14.15 -11.47
N SER A 26 7.45 -14.90 -12.13
CA SER A 26 6.93 -14.50 -13.43
C SER A 26 6.10 -13.21 -13.31
N PRO A 27 6.09 -12.32 -14.33
CA PRO A 27 5.33 -11.06 -14.28
C PRO A 27 3.83 -11.23 -13.98
N ASP A 28 3.25 -12.40 -14.26
CA ASP A 28 1.86 -12.75 -13.97
C ASP A 28 1.64 -13.09 -12.49
N GLU A 29 2.64 -13.61 -11.78
CA GLU A 29 2.54 -13.97 -10.35
C GLU A 29 2.57 -12.76 -9.41
N LEU A 30 2.96 -11.60 -9.92
CA LEU A 30 3.04 -10.33 -9.19
C LEU A 30 1.74 -9.51 -9.25
N GLY A 31 0.77 -9.93 -10.06
CA GLY A 31 -0.56 -9.32 -10.10
C GLY A 31 -1.44 -9.75 -8.93
N SER A 32 -2.30 -8.85 -8.47
CA SER A 32 -3.38 -9.17 -7.54
C SER A 32 -4.32 -10.19 -8.18
N PRO A 33 -4.89 -11.12 -7.39
CA PRO A 33 -5.94 -11.99 -7.91
C PRO A 33 -7.12 -11.15 -8.40
N ILE A 34 -7.89 -11.67 -9.36
CA ILE A 34 -9.06 -11.04 -9.99
C ILE A 34 -8.72 -9.85 -10.90
N TYR A 35 -8.02 -8.83 -10.38
CA TYR A 35 -7.82 -7.55 -11.10
C TYR A 35 -6.46 -7.44 -11.79
N GLY A 36 -5.48 -8.26 -11.43
CA GLY A 36 -4.11 -8.20 -11.96
C GLY A 36 -3.45 -6.84 -11.70
N VAL A 37 -3.83 -6.15 -10.61
CA VAL A 37 -3.19 -4.91 -10.18
C VAL A 37 -1.83 -5.26 -9.60
N LYS A 38 -0.79 -4.54 -9.97
CA LYS A 38 0.57 -4.73 -9.44
C LYS A 38 0.92 -3.63 -8.45
N LEU A 39 1.86 -3.90 -7.55
CA LEU A 39 2.42 -2.88 -6.68
C LEU A 39 3.31 -1.96 -7.54
N PRO A 40 2.96 -0.67 -7.71
CA PRO A 40 3.73 0.21 -8.59
C PRO A 40 5.14 0.42 -8.04
N GLU A 41 6.16 0.38 -8.89
CA GLU A 41 7.53 0.72 -8.48
C GLU A 41 7.60 2.22 -8.10
N GLY A 42 8.40 2.56 -7.08
CA GLY A 42 8.58 3.94 -6.64
C GLY A 42 7.36 4.60 -5.98
N TYR A 43 6.27 3.85 -5.71
CA TYR A 43 5.05 4.41 -5.10
C TYR A 43 5.28 5.13 -3.76
N ARG A 44 6.37 4.82 -3.06
CA ARG A 44 6.73 5.47 -1.78
C ARG A 44 7.20 6.92 -1.96
N ASP A 45 7.60 7.30 -3.17
CA ASP A 45 8.00 8.67 -3.52
C ASP A 45 6.83 9.49 -4.08
N TRP A 46 5.65 8.88 -4.20
CA TRP A 46 4.45 9.56 -4.66
C TRP A 46 3.96 10.59 -3.63
N LYS A 47 3.20 11.58 -4.11
CA LYS A 47 2.75 12.69 -3.27
C LYS A 47 1.66 12.20 -2.31
N LEU A 48 1.71 12.70 -1.07
CA LEU A 48 0.69 12.47 -0.07
C LEU A 48 -0.65 13.09 -0.52
N ILE A 49 -1.71 12.29 -0.45
CA ILE A 49 -3.10 12.73 -0.58
C ILE A 49 -3.64 13.10 0.81
N SER A 50 -3.51 12.17 1.77
CA SER A 50 -4.01 12.34 3.14
C SER A 50 -3.46 11.26 4.07
N VAL A 51 -3.81 11.36 5.36
CA VAL A 51 -3.53 10.37 6.40
C VAL A 51 -4.84 9.94 7.07
N ALA A 52 -4.91 8.69 7.53
CA ALA A 52 -6.07 8.18 8.24
C ALA A 52 -5.64 7.26 9.39
N GLN A 53 -6.50 7.15 10.41
CA GLN A 53 -6.35 6.19 11.49
C GLN A 53 -7.64 5.39 11.61
N GLU A 54 -7.56 4.06 11.61
CA GLU A 54 -8.69 3.21 12.01
C GLU A 54 -8.45 2.62 13.39
N ASN A 55 -9.35 2.94 14.32
CA ASN A 55 -9.36 2.39 15.66
C ASN A 55 -10.05 1.01 15.69
N GLY A 56 -10.00 0.34 16.85
CA GLY A 56 -10.69 -0.93 17.08
C GLY A 56 -9.87 -2.12 16.57
N GLN A 57 -10.50 -3.02 15.80
CA GLN A 57 -9.90 -4.31 15.42
C GLN A 57 -8.67 -4.16 14.50
N ASN A 58 -8.67 -3.15 13.62
CA ASN A 58 -7.54 -2.90 12.71
C ASN A 58 -6.40 -2.18 13.44
N ASN A 59 -6.73 -1.18 14.28
CA ASN A 59 -5.80 -0.33 15.02
C ASN A 59 -4.56 0.05 14.20
N ASP A 60 -4.80 0.69 13.05
CA ASP A 60 -3.77 1.05 12.08
C ASP A 60 -3.74 2.56 11.81
N ILE A 61 -2.56 3.03 11.39
CA ILE A 61 -2.34 4.37 10.84
C ILE A 61 -1.92 4.23 9.38
N ARG A 62 -2.41 5.14 8.54
CA ARG A 62 -2.34 5.03 7.09
C ARG A 62 -1.87 6.31 6.45
N ALA A 63 -1.05 6.16 5.42
CA ALA A 63 -0.74 7.22 4.47
C ALA A 63 -1.35 6.84 3.12
N ILE A 64 -2.06 7.78 2.51
CA ILE A 64 -2.67 7.62 1.19
C ILE A 64 -1.84 8.45 0.22
N LEU A 65 -1.25 7.81 -0.77
CA LEU A 65 -0.37 8.40 -1.77
C LEU A 65 -1.03 8.32 -3.14
N GLY A 66 -0.79 9.32 -3.98
CA GLY A 66 -1.32 9.39 -5.34
C GLY A 66 -0.23 9.60 -6.37
N ASN A 67 -0.34 8.92 -7.50
CA ASN A 67 0.45 9.26 -8.67
C ASN A 67 0.09 10.68 -9.17
N GLU A 68 0.85 11.19 -10.15
CA GLU A 68 0.65 12.54 -10.66
C GLU A 68 -0.77 12.79 -11.19
N ILE A 69 -1.35 11.79 -11.86
CA ILE A 69 -2.71 11.85 -12.39
C ILE A 69 -3.73 11.98 -11.26
N ALA A 70 -3.65 11.13 -10.23
CA ALA A 70 -4.54 11.19 -9.08
C ALA A 70 -4.42 12.53 -8.34
N ILE A 71 -3.20 13.01 -8.11
CA ILE A 71 -2.96 14.27 -7.40
C ILE A 71 -3.47 15.47 -8.18
N LYS A 72 -3.29 15.48 -9.51
CA LYS A 72 -3.86 16.51 -10.37
C LYS A 72 -5.38 16.50 -10.28
N ALA A 73 -6.00 15.33 -10.39
CA ALA A 73 -7.45 15.18 -10.29
C ALA A 73 -7.98 15.72 -8.95
N TYR A 74 -7.33 15.39 -7.83
CA TYR A 74 -7.68 15.95 -6.52
C TYR A 74 -7.60 17.48 -6.48
N ARG A 75 -6.47 18.05 -6.93
CA ARG A 75 -6.25 19.51 -6.89
C ARG A 75 -7.21 20.30 -7.78
N GLU A 76 -7.68 19.68 -8.87
CA GLU A 76 -8.63 20.26 -9.81
C GLU A 76 -10.08 19.89 -9.46
N ASN A 77 -10.34 19.19 -8.36
CA ASN A 77 -11.65 18.66 -7.97
C ASN A 77 -12.33 17.83 -9.09
N MET A 78 -11.53 17.03 -9.80
CA MET A 78 -11.97 16.22 -10.93
C MET A 78 -12.45 14.84 -10.47
N ARG A 79 -13.76 14.62 -10.59
CA ARG A 79 -14.42 13.32 -10.43
C ARG A 79 -15.32 13.08 -11.66
N PRO A 80 -15.38 11.86 -12.23
CA PRO A 80 -14.56 10.69 -11.88
C PRO A 80 -13.07 10.92 -12.14
N PHE A 81 -12.23 10.10 -11.51
CA PHE A 81 -10.78 10.11 -11.72
C PHE A 81 -10.49 9.72 -13.17
N PRO A 82 -9.49 10.38 -13.81
CA PRO A 82 -9.03 9.97 -15.13
C PRO A 82 -8.45 8.56 -15.12
N ASP A 83 -8.57 7.85 -16.25
CA ASP A 83 -7.86 6.59 -16.46
C ASP A 83 -6.35 6.78 -16.27
N GLY A 84 -5.70 5.78 -15.66
CA GLY A 84 -4.30 5.85 -15.23
C GLY A 84 -4.10 6.48 -13.84
N ALA A 85 -5.13 7.01 -13.19
CA ALA A 85 -5.03 7.40 -11.79
C ALA A 85 -4.74 6.17 -10.90
N ILE A 86 -3.78 6.31 -10.00
CA ILE A 86 -3.43 5.27 -9.03
C ILE A 86 -3.36 5.87 -7.64
N ILE A 87 -4.03 5.20 -6.70
CA ILE A 87 -4.02 5.53 -5.28
C ILE A 87 -3.41 4.36 -4.52
N ALA A 88 -2.36 4.62 -3.74
CA ALA A 88 -1.70 3.64 -2.89
C ALA A 88 -1.92 4.00 -1.42
N ARG A 89 -2.56 3.10 -0.66
CA ARG A 89 -2.76 3.23 0.78
C ARG A 89 -1.77 2.33 1.50
N LEU A 90 -0.85 2.94 2.23
CA LEU A 90 0.11 2.24 3.07
C LEU A 90 -0.46 2.16 4.48
N ALA A 91 -0.38 0.99 5.11
CA ALA A 91 -0.86 0.78 6.47
C ALA A 91 0.23 0.22 7.38
N TRP A 92 0.26 0.72 8.62
CA TRP A 92 1.13 0.27 9.69
C TRP A 92 0.31 0.12 10.97
N ARG A 93 0.77 -0.74 11.89
CA ARG A 93 0.19 -0.76 13.23
C ARG A 93 0.39 0.58 13.92
N TYR A 94 -0.67 1.12 14.50
CA TYR A 94 -0.60 2.32 15.33
C TYR A 94 -0.20 1.90 16.75
N GLN A 95 0.98 2.33 17.20
CA GLN A 95 1.56 1.88 18.47
C GLN A 95 2.18 3.04 19.25
N SER A 96 2.16 2.94 20.57
CA SER A 96 2.89 3.87 21.44
C SER A 96 4.41 3.77 21.20
N SER A 97 5.13 4.86 21.47
CA SER A 97 6.59 4.91 21.34
C SER A 97 7.22 5.25 22.69
N PRO A 98 7.60 4.22 23.49
CA PRO A 98 8.30 4.44 24.75
C PRO A 98 9.60 5.23 24.59
N ARG A 99 10.28 5.06 23.44
CA ARG A 99 11.46 5.82 23.07
C ARG A 99 11.17 7.31 22.94
N ASN A 100 10.05 7.69 22.34
CA ASN A 100 9.69 9.09 22.21
C ASN A 100 9.17 9.63 23.54
N ASP A 101 8.36 8.83 24.24
CA ASP A 101 7.78 9.17 25.54
C ASP A 101 8.85 9.48 26.61
N SER A 102 10.03 8.87 26.53
CA SER A 102 11.14 9.19 27.46
C SER A 102 11.70 10.61 27.31
N VAL A 103 11.35 11.32 26.24
CA VAL A 103 11.74 12.72 25.98
C VAL A 103 10.63 13.69 26.40
N PHE A 104 9.40 13.22 26.56
CA PHE A 104 8.24 14.06 26.87
C PHE A 104 7.89 14.06 28.37
N PRO A 105 7.18 15.08 28.88
CA PRO A 105 6.76 15.13 30.28
C PRO A 105 5.82 13.99 30.73
N ALA A 106 5.15 13.34 29.77
CA ALA A 106 4.26 12.20 29.98
C ALA A 106 4.15 11.36 28.69
N PRO A 107 3.74 10.07 28.77
CA PRO A 107 3.48 9.24 27.60
C PRO A 107 2.39 9.83 26.71
N GLN A 108 2.72 10.11 25.45
CA GLN A 108 1.80 10.75 24.49
C GLN A 108 2.14 10.45 23.02
N SER A 109 3.27 9.79 22.75
CA SER A 109 3.76 9.57 21.40
C SER A 109 3.26 8.27 20.81
N PHE A 110 2.75 8.35 19.59
CA PHE A 110 2.39 7.19 18.79
C PHE A 110 3.07 7.26 17.42
N VAL A 111 3.39 6.11 16.86
CA VAL A 111 4.16 5.98 15.62
C VAL A 111 3.59 4.91 14.72
N ALA A 112 3.95 5.00 13.43
CA ALA A 112 3.81 3.90 12.50
C ALA A 112 4.79 2.77 12.92
N GLY A 113 4.22 1.68 13.42
CA GLY A 113 4.94 0.47 13.77
C GLY A 113 5.21 -0.45 12.57
N PRO A 114 5.20 -1.77 12.75
CA PRO A 114 5.36 -2.71 11.65
C PRO A 114 4.34 -2.48 10.52
N PRO A 115 4.76 -2.54 9.25
CA PRO A 115 3.84 -2.45 8.12
C PRO A 115 2.88 -3.64 8.11
N THR A 116 1.63 -3.42 7.72
CA THR A 116 0.61 -4.48 7.63
C THR A 116 0.33 -4.84 6.18
N ASN A 117 -0.08 -3.87 5.37
CA ASN A 117 -0.32 -4.04 3.95
C ASN A 117 -0.18 -2.72 3.18
N VAL A 118 -0.09 -2.85 1.87
CA VAL A 118 -0.31 -1.77 0.93
C VAL A 118 -1.50 -2.16 0.07
N GLN A 119 -2.47 -1.26 -0.06
CA GLN A 119 -3.61 -1.43 -0.95
C GLN A 119 -3.49 -0.46 -2.12
N VAL A 120 -3.78 -0.93 -3.32
CA VAL A 120 -3.64 -0.15 -4.55
C VAL A 120 -4.96 -0.19 -5.30
N SER A 121 -5.45 0.99 -5.67
CA SER A 121 -6.59 1.17 -6.56
C SER A 121 -6.12 1.81 -7.86
N VAL A 122 -6.48 1.22 -8.99
CA VAL A 122 -6.11 1.70 -10.34
C VAL A 122 -7.37 2.03 -11.13
N LYS A 123 -7.43 3.24 -11.68
CA LYS A 123 -8.49 3.63 -12.61
C LYS A 123 -8.14 3.19 -14.03
N ASP A 124 -9.00 2.36 -14.62
CA ASP A 124 -9.01 2.01 -16.03
C ASP A 124 -10.45 1.60 -16.40
N SER A 125 -11.16 2.54 -17.02
CA SER A 125 -12.57 2.42 -17.37
C SER A 125 -12.89 1.23 -18.28
N LYS A 126 -11.92 0.81 -19.11
CA LYS A 126 -12.08 -0.29 -20.06
C LYS A 126 -11.74 -1.62 -19.41
N ARG A 127 -10.58 -1.69 -18.73
CA ARG A 127 -10.10 -2.94 -18.11
C ARG A 127 -10.96 -3.36 -16.93
N TYR A 128 -11.52 -2.40 -16.19
CA TYR A 128 -12.27 -2.64 -14.96
C TYR A 128 -13.75 -2.22 -15.09
N ALA A 129 -14.34 -2.39 -16.27
CA ALA A 129 -15.72 -1.97 -16.55
C ALA A 129 -16.75 -2.55 -15.56
N GLU A 130 -16.57 -3.81 -15.14
CA GLU A 130 -17.47 -4.50 -14.19
C GLU A 130 -17.39 -3.94 -12.76
N THR A 131 -16.33 -3.19 -12.44
CA THR A 131 -16.09 -2.56 -11.15
C THR A 131 -15.98 -1.04 -11.27
N ALA A 132 -16.80 -0.47 -12.16
CA ALA A 132 -16.93 0.97 -12.39
C ALA A 132 -15.59 1.68 -12.70
N GLY A 133 -14.72 0.97 -13.42
CA GLY A 133 -13.41 1.45 -13.83
C GLY A 133 -12.32 1.34 -12.77
N TRP A 134 -12.55 0.65 -11.64
CA TRP A 134 -11.56 0.49 -10.58
C TRP A 134 -11.09 -0.95 -10.40
N GLY A 135 -9.78 -1.17 -10.51
CA GLY A 135 -9.12 -2.42 -10.14
C GLY A 135 -8.46 -2.30 -8.77
N TYR A 136 -8.44 -3.40 -8.01
CA TYR A 136 -7.93 -3.41 -6.64
C TYR A 136 -6.81 -4.44 -6.43
N GLY A 137 -5.84 -4.11 -5.59
CA GLY A 137 -4.79 -5.02 -5.15
C GLY A 137 -4.43 -4.80 -3.69
N GLN A 138 -4.09 -5.89 -3.00
CA GLN A 138 -3.54 -5.83 -1.64
C GLN A 138 -2.22 -6.60 -1.62
N PHE A 139 -1.23 -6.01 -0.95
CA PHE A 139 0.14 -6.49 -0.92
C PHE A 139 0.66 -6.54 0.52
N GLU A 140 1.21 -7.69 0.90
CA GLU A 140 1.92 -7.90 2.16
C GLU A 140 3.40 -8.17 1.85
N ASN A 141 4.29 -7.42 2.52
CA ASN A 141 5.74 -7.53 2.29
C ASN A 141 6.16 -7.40 0.81
N GLY A 142 5.44 -6.59 0.04
CA GLY A 142 5.69 -6.36 -1.39
C GLY A 142 5.13 -7.42 -2.34
N LEU A 143 4.48 -8.47 -1.83
CA LEU A 143 3.89 -9.53 -2.64
C LEU A 143 2.37 -9.43 -2.64
N PRO A 144 1.69 -9.75 -3.76
CA PRO A 144 0.23 -9.74 -3.79
C PRO A 144 -0.32 -10.83 -2.88
N THR A 145 -1.43 -10.52 -2.19
CA THR A 145 -2.18 -11.55 -1.47
C THR A 145 -2.59 -12.67 -2.43
N LYS A 146 -2.46 -13.93 -1.99
CA LYS A 146 -2.88 -15.09 -2.79
C LYS A 146 -4.35 -15.46 -2.56
N ASN A 147 -5.01 -14.82 -1.57
CA ASN A 147 -6.40 -15.08 -1.26
C ASN A 147 -7.32 -14.15 -2.08
N PRO A 148 -8.05 -14.67 -3.09
CA PRO A 148 -8.93 -13.85 -3.92
C PRO A 148 -10.08 -13.21 -3.12
N ALA A 149 -10.52 -13.84 -2.02
CA ALA A 149 -11.61 -13.32 -1.20
C ALA A 149 -11.28 -11.93 -0.59
N VAL A 150 -10.01 -11.65 -0.34
CA VAL A 150 -9.55 -10.35 0.18
C VAL A 150 -9.92 -9.24 -0.80
N VAL A 151 -9.49 -9.37 -2.06
CA VAL A 151 -9.69 -8.32 -3.07
C VAL A 151 -11.08 -8.34 -3.70
N GLN A 152 -11.77 -9.48 -3.72
CA GLN A 152 -13.16 -9.58 -4.21
C GLN A 152 -14.12 -8.69 -3.43
N SER A 153 -13.83 -8.46 -2.14
CA SER A 153 -14.65 -7.62 -1.26
C SER A 153 -14.43 -6.11 -1.46
N CYS A 154 -13.34 -5.70 -2.11
CA CYS A 154 -12.94 -4.29 -2.22
C CYS A 154 -14.00 -3.45 -2.92
N PHE A 155 -14.39 -3.83 -4.14
CA PHE A 155 -15.38 -3.06 -4.90
C PHE A 155 -16.73 -2.97 -4.17
N ALA A 156 -17.21 -4.08 -3.59
CA ALA A 156 -18.47 -4.08 -2.86
C ALA A 156 -18.47 -3.11 -1.67
N CYS A 157 -17.34 -2.99 -0.96
CA CYS A 157 -17.18 -2.01 0.11
C CYS A 157 -17.17 -0.57 -0.43
N HIS A 158 -16.38 -0.30 -1.47
CA HIS A 158 -16.29 1.02 -2.10
C HIS A 158 -17.61 1.47 -2.75
N ALA A 159 -18.40 0.54 -3.28
CA ALA A 159 -19.73 0.81 -3.80
C ALA A 159 -20.73 1.26 -2.73
N LYS A 160 -20.50 0.94 -1.44
CA LYS A 160 -21.32 1.49 -0.35
C LYS A 160 -21.10 2.99 -0.20
N LEU A 161 -19.86 3.46 -0.29
CA LEU A 161 -19.57 4.89 -0.29
C LEU A 161 -20.26 5.59 -1.45
N GLN A 162 -20.15 5.03 -2.65
CA GLN A 162 -20.76 5.62 -3.84
C GLN A 162 -22.29 5.80 -3.71
N LYS A 163 -22.96 4.93 -2.94
CA LYS A 163 -24.41 5.08 -2.64
C LYS A 163 -24.69 6.23 -1.67
N LEU A 164 -23.74 6.56 -0.79
CA LEU A 164 -23.85 7.67 0.17
C LEU A 164 -23.45 8.99 -0.48
N GLU A 165 -22.48 8.96 -1.40
CA GLU A 165 -21.92 10.13 -2.06
C GLU A 165 -21.72 9.87 -3.55
N ALA A 166 -22.62 10.42 -4.37
CA ALA A 166 -22.67 10.17 -5.81
C ALA A 166 -21.43 10.67 -6.59
N ASN A 167 -20.66 11.59 -6.01
CA ASN A 167 -19.47 12.16 -6.65
C ASN A 167 -18.15 11.60 -6.09
N ALA A 168 -18.19 10.64 -5.17
CA ALA A 168 -16.98 10.07 -4.56
C ALA A 168 -16.11 9.28 -5.56
N ASP A 169 -16.69 8.84 -6.68
CA ASP A 169 -16.06 7.93 -7.65
C ASP A 169 -15.40 6.73 -6.95
N TYR A 170 -16.13 6.12 -6.01
CA TYR A 170 -15.68 4.95 -5.26
C TYR A 170 -14.39 5.15 -4.45
N VAL A 171 -14.04 6.38 -4.02
CA VAL A 171 -12.83 6.63 -3.22
C VAL A 171 -13.17 7.41 -1.95
N PHE A 172 -12.80 6.85 -0.80
CA PHE A 172 -13.10 7.40 0.53
C PHE A 172 -12.28 8.63 0.93
N THR A 173 -11.11 8.78 0.32
CA THR A 173 -10.12 9.76 0.78
C THR A 173 -10.29 11.06 0.02
N ASP A 174 -10.42 12.15 0.76
CA ASP A 174 -10.29 13.51 0.23
C ASP A 174 -8.85 14.01 0.31
N TYR A 175 -8.56 15.02 -0.50
CA TYR A 175 -7.24 15.66 -0.49
C TYR A 175 -7.10 16.60 0.71
N SER A 176 -6.16 16.30 1.61
CA SER A 176 -5.81 17.17 2.73
C SER A 176 -4.84 18.25 2.25
N HIS A 177 -5.36 19.46 2.09
CA HIS A 177 -4.62 20.66 1.67
C HIS A 177 -3.93 21.35 2.84
#